data_AF-A0A2N0QKK1-F1
#
_entry.id   AF-A0A2N0QKK1-F1
#
_cell.length_a   1.000
_cell.length_b   1.000
_cell.length_c   1.000
_cell.angle_alpha   90.00
_cell.angle_beta   90.00
_cell.angle_gamma   90.00
#
_symmetry.space_group_name_H-M   'P 1'
#
loop_
_entity.id
_entity.type
_entity.pdbx_description
1 polymer ?
#
loop_
_entity_poly.entity_id
_entity_poly.type
_entity_poly.pdbx_seq_one_letter_code
_entity_poly.pdbx_strand_id
1 'polypeptide(L)'
;MKAFYRFANYFTDVPHLKGAIRKRSWLNFIYFFVPYTKNNTQGYLVFRTFVRTDDHFYLWVRLTAISALVAAFVDIPIVILIVTAALAFATTIQLKYALLSSSDFRMDMLFPIAKDSRVKAVQKLIRVFIVIQAVIVLLCSIGDALFYVPPLLILLISELTFYLTKNPNQ
;
A
#
# COMPACT_ATOMS: atom_id res chain seq x y z
N MET A 1 -4.11 25.48 22.41
CA MET A 1 -5.23 25.72 21.47
C MET A 1 -5.41 24.64 20.39
N LYS A 2 -4.37 24.02 19.79
CA LYS A 2 -4.55 22.97 18.74
C LYS A 2 -5.04 21.58 19.22
N ALA A 3 -4.93 21.27 20.53
CA ALA A 3 -5.32 19.96 21.07
C ALA A 3 -6.85 19.77 21.17
N PHE A 4 -7.58 20.84 21.53
CA PHE A 4 -9.04 20.80 21.65
C PHE A 4 -9.72 20.59 20.28
N TYR A 5 -9.25 21.27 19.24
CA TYR A 5 -9.75 21.06 17.88
C TYR A 5 -9.50 19.63 17.38
N ARG A 6 -8.35 19.01 17.73
CA ARG A 6 -8.10 17.59 17.42
C ARG A 6 -9.03 16.66 18.19
N PHE A 7 -9.34 16.95 19.45
CA PHE A 7 -10.29 16.18 20.25
C PHE A 7 -11.70 16.25 19.67
N ALA A 8 -12.18 17.45 19.33
CA ALA A 8 -13.48 17.65 18.71
C ALA A 8 -13.61 16.94 17.35
N ASN A 9 -12.52 16.88 16.56
CA ASN A 9 -12.50 16.15 15.29
C ASN A 9 -12.71 14.63 15.41
N TYR A 10 -12.54 14.03 16.60
CA TYR A 10 -12.87 12.62 16.81
C TYR A 10 -14.38 12.38 16.96
N PHE A 11 -15.15 13.41 17.29
CA PHE A 11 -16.60 13.31 17.52
C PHE A 11 -17.41 13.98 16.43
N THR A 12 -16.87 14.98 15.75
CA THR A 12 -17.55 15.69 14.66
C THR A 12 -16.51 16.31 13.74
N ASP A 13 -16.63 16.11 12.42
CA ASP A 13 -15.67 16.68 11.46
C ASP A 13 -15.69 18.21 11.53
N VAL A 14 -14.56 18.79 11.96
CA VAL A 14 -14.42 20.23 12.12
C VAL A 14 -13.77 20.82 10.86
N PRO A 15 -14.39 21.81 10.18
CA PRO A 15 -14.00 22.26 8.83
C PRO A 15 -12.57 22.86 8.70
N HIS A 16 -11.84 23.04 9.81
CA HIS A 16 -10.51 23.65 9.85
C HIS A 16 -9.36 22.66 10.15
N LEU A 17 -9.63 21.36 10.30
CA LEU A 17 -8.64 20.30 10.51
C LEU A 17 -8.60 19.33 9.32
N LYS A 18 -8.27 19.84 8.12
CA LYS A 18 -7.94 18.96 7.00
C LYS A 18 -6.66 18.20 7.31
N GLY A 19 -6.67 16.87 7.13
CA GLY A 19 -5.57 15.95 7.41
C GLY A 19 -4.22 16.55 7.01
N ALA A 20 -3.28 16.61 7.95
CA ALA A 20 -2.02 17.28 7.75
C ALA A 20 -1.17 16.56 6.68
N ILE A 21 -1.18 17.08 5.45
CA ILE A 21 -0.29 16.65 4.37
C ILE A 21 1.13 17.11 4.72
N ARG A 22 1.95 16.26 5.36
CA ARG A 22 3.33 16.63 5.73
C ARG A 22 4.28 16.32 4.57
N LYS A 23 5.08 17.32 4.17
CA LYS A 23 6.18 17.14 3.20
C LYS A 23 7.27 16.28 3.83
N ARG A 24 7.52 15.08 3.29
CA ARG A 24 8.54 14.14 3.78
C ARG A 24 9.76 14.13 2.89
N SER A 25 10.80 14.89 3.27
CA SER A 25 12.08 14.93 2.54
C SER A 25 12.77 13.56 2.47
N TRP A 26 12.57 12.69 3.47
CA TRP A 26 13.22 11.37 3.53
C TRP A 26 12.73 10.37 2.47
N LEU A 27 11.50 10.52 1.95
CA LEU A 27 11.00 9.69 0.85
C LEU A 27 11.44 10.19 -0.54
N ASN A 28 12.24 11.27 -0.62
CA ASN A 28 12.74 11.76 -1.90
C ASN A 28 13.63 10.74 -2.63
N PHE A 29 14.32 9.86 -1.89
CA PHE A 29 15.17 8.83 -2.49
C PHE A 29 14.38 7.85 -3.37
N ILE A 30 13.11 7.59 -3.04
CA ILE A 30 12.25 6.68 -3.81
C ILE A 30 11.84 7.32 -5.15
N TYR A 31 11.76 8.66 -5.22
CA TYR A 31 11.51 9.36 -6.48
C TYR A 31 12.68 9.30 -7.47
N PHE A 32 13.90 9.01 -7.01
CA PHE A 32 15.05 8.77 -7.90
C PHE A 32 14.91 7.45 -8.68
N PHE A 33 14.25 6.45 -8.09
CA PHE A 33 14.03 5.14 -8.72
C PHE A 33 12.89 5.11 -9.75
N VAL A 34 12.04 6.15 -9.82
CA VAL A 34 10.91 6.22 -10.76
C VAL A 34 11.16 7.31 -11.79
N PRO A 35 11.81 7.01 -12.94
CA PRO A 35 12.06 8.00 -13.98
C PRO A 35 10.75 8.55 -14.55
N TYR A 36 10.68 9.87 -14.68
CA TYR A 36 9.54 10.60 -15.20
C TYR A 36 9.44 10.39 -16.72
N THR A 37 8.66 9.40 -17.16
CA THR A 37 8.41 9.14 -18.59
C THR A 37 6.97 9.51 -18.95
N LYS A 38 6.79 10.35 -19.99
CA LYS A 38 5.48 10.82 -20.49
C LYS A 38 4.49 9.68 -20.78
N ASN A 39 4.99 8.50 -21.15
CA ASN A 39 4.19 7.32 -21.47
C ASN A 39 3.60 6.60 -20.23
N ASN A 40 4.07 6.91 -19.02
CA ASN A 40 3.60 6.27 -17.77
C ASN A 40 3.30 7.29 -16.66
N THR A 41 2.87 8.50 -17.07
CA THR A 41 2.56 9.64 -16.19
C THR A 41 1.55 9.26 -15.09
N GLN A 42 0.58 8.39 -15.39
CA GLN A 42 -0.39 7.91 -14.40
C GLN A 42 0.25 7.08 -13.29
N GLY A 43 1.20 6.19 -13.61
CA GLY A 43 1.93 5.42 -12.60
C GLY A 43 2.72 6.32 -11.67
N TYR A 44 3.39 7.34 -12.21
CA TYR A 44 4.11 8.32 -11.41
C TYR A 44 3.17 9.16 -10.52
N LEU A 45 2.03 9.60 -11.05
CA LEU A 45 1.06 10.39 -10.28
C LEU A 45 0.41 9.57 -9.16
N VAL A 46 0.01 8.33 -9.43
CA VAL A 46 -0.57 7.43 -8.41
C VAL A 46 0.47 7.10 -7.34
N PHE A 47 1.72 6.84 -7.74
CA PHE A 47 2.82 6.61 -6.80
C PHE A 47 3.06 7.84 -5.91
N ARG A 48 3.06 9.02 -6.51
CA ARG A 48 3.23 10.28 -5.78
C ARG A 48 2.04 10.58 -4.87
N THR A 49 0.81 10.25 -5.26
CA THR A 49 -0.36 10.33 -4.38
C THR A 49 -0.22 9.37 -3.21
N PHE A 50 0.19 8.12 -3.45
CA PHE A 50 0.37 7.12 -2.41
C PHE A 50 1.39 7.56 -1.36
N VAL A 51 2.56 8.04 -1.80
CA VAL A 51 3.61 8.56 -0.93
C VAL A 51 3.17 9.82 -0.16
N ARG A 52 2.23 10.59 -0.72
CA ARG A 52 1.72 11.82 -0.11
C ARG A 52 0.57 11.57 0.88
N THR A 53 -0.15 10.46 0.76
CA THR A 53 -1.23 10.09 1.69
C THR A 53 -0.63 9.34 2.89
N ASP A 54 -0.34 10.10 3.95
CA ASP A 54 0.34 9.67 5.18
C ASP A 54 -0.24 8.38 5.82
N ASP A 55 -1.56 8.20 5.81
CA ASP A 55 -2.21 7.14 6.56
C ASP A 55 -2.02 5.75 5.93
N HIS A 56 -2.21 5.66 4.61
CA HIS A 56 -2.15 4.37 3.91
C HIS A 56 -0.72 3.85 3.71
N PHE A 57 0.25 4.74 3.52
CA PHE A 57 1.66 4.32 3.43
C PHE A 57 2.17 3.75 4.76
N TYR A 58 1.90 4.43 5.88
CA TYR A 58 2.29 3.92 7.21
C TYR A 58 1.58 2.63 7.58
N LEU A 59 0.33 2.49 7.16
CA LEU A 59 -0.43 1.26 7.34
C LEU A 59 0.25 0.10 6.60
N TRP A 60 0.63 0.28 5.32
CA TRP A 60 1.40 -0.75 4.58
C TRP A 60 2.74 -1.10 5.23
N VAL A 61 3.51 -0.09 5.67
CA VAL A 61 4.81 -0.31 6.33
C VAL A 61 4.64 -1.10 7.63
N ARG A 62 3.60 -0.80 8.43
CA ARG A 62 3.32 -1.54 9.67
C ARG A 62 2.96 -3.00 9.40
N LEU A 63 2.08 -3.28 8.44
CA LEU A 63 1.73 -4.66 8.09
C LEU A 63 2.95 -5.44 7.58
N THR A 64 3.78 -4.80 6.76
CA THR A 64 5.02 -5.40 6.25
C THR A 64 5.99 -5.72 7.39
N ALA A 65 6.19 -4.77 8.31
CA ALA A 65 7.05 -4.97 9.48
C ALA A 65 6.53 -6.10 10.39
N ILE A 66 5.22 -6.17 10.64
CA ILE A 66 4.63 -7.27 11.43
C ILE A 66 4.83 -8.61 10.71
N SER A 67 4.60 -8.68 9.39
CA SER A 67 4.81 -9.92 8.63
C SER A 67 6.27 -10.39 8.66
N ALA A 68 7.22 -9.45 8.57
CA ALA A 68 8.64 -9.74 8.66
C ALA A 68 9.06 -10.21 10.05
N LEU A 69 8.55 -9.56 11.11
CA LEU A 69 8.81 -9.97 12.49
C LEU A 69 8.24 -11.35 12.79
N VAL A 70 7.02 -11.64 12.33
CA VAL A 70 6.41 -12.98 12.49
C VAL A 70 7.25 -14.03 11.77
N ALA A 71 7.70 -13.75 10.55
CA ALA A 71 8.55 -14.69 9.80
C ALA A 71 9.95 -14.87 10.41
N ALA A 72 10.46 -13.91 11.20
CA ALA A 72 11.80 -13.97 11.79
C ALA A 72 11.83 -14.54 13.23
N PHE A 73 10.75 -14.38 14.00
CA PHE A 73 10.72 -14.71 15.43
C PHE A 73 9.84 -15.92 15.77
N VAL A 74 8.98 -16.39 14.85
CA VAL A 74 8.05 -17.50 15.12
C VAL A 74 8.57 -18.76 14.46
N ASP A 75 8.95 -19.76 15.25
CA ASP A 75 9.44 -21.05 14.72
C ASP A 75 8.31 -22.03 14.32
N ILE A 76 7.05 -21.64 14.53
CA ILE A 76 5.89 -22.50 14.23
C ILE A 76 5.43 -22.26 12.79
N PRO A 77 5.67 -23.19 11.84
CA PRO A 77 5.42 -22.95 10.42
C PRO A 77 3.95 -22.69 10.11
N ILE A 78 3.02 -23.38 10.78
CA ILE A 78 1.58 -23.19 10.56
C ILE A 78 1.12 -21.77 10.92
N VAL A 79 1.70 -21.19 11.98
CA VAL A 79 1.35 -19.83 12.45
C VAL A 79 1.89 -18.80 11.47
N ILE A 80 3.13 -18.96 11.02
CA ILE A 80 3.72 -18.09 9.99
C ILE A 80 2.84 -18.07 8.74
N LEU A 81 2.40 -19.25 8.26
CA LEU A 81 1.58 -19.36 7.06
C LEU A 81 0.24 -18.63 7.21
N ILE A 82 -0.50 -18.88 8.30
CA ILE A 82 -1.82 -18.28 8.54
C ILE A 82 -1.69 -16.76 8.71
N VAL A 83 -0.72 -16.28 9.50
CA VAL A 83 -0.56 -14.86 9.78
C VAL A 83 -0.08 -14.11 8.53
N THR A 84 0.90 -14.67 7.81
CA THR A 84 1.41 -14.09 6.57
C THR A 84 0.31 -14.03 5.51
N ALA A 85 -0.53 -15.08 5.42
CA ALA A 85 -1.69 -15.12 4.54
C ALA A 85 -2.68 -13.99 4.85
N ALA A 86 -3.07 -13.86 6.12
CA ALA A 86 -4.02 -12.84 6.57
C ALA A 86 -3.49 -11.42 6.34
N LEU A 87 -2.19 -11.18 6.61
CA LEU A 87 -1.57 -9.88 6.38
C LEU A 87 -1.42 -9.55 4.90
N ALA A 88 -1.12 -10.52 4.03
CA ALA A 88 -1.08 -10.33 2.58
C ALA A 88 -2.46 -9.97 2.01
N PHE A 89 -3.49 -10.66 2.49
CA PHE A 89 -4.89 -10.37 2.14
C PHE A 89 -5.28 -8.95 2.56
N ALA A 90 -5.06 -8.61 3.83
CA ALA A 90 -5.37 -7.28 4.37
C ALA A 90 -4.63 -6.18 3.60
N THR A 91 -3.33 -6.38 3.33
CA THR A 91 -2.50 -5.43 2.58
C THR A 91 -3.05 -5.18 1.18
N THR A 92 -3.44 -6.23 0.46
CA THR A 92 -3.95 -6.13 -0.91
C THR A 92 -5.24 -5.31 -0.96
N ILE A 93 -6.19 -5.61 -0.05
CA ILE A 93 -7.46 -4.89 0.04
C ILE A 93 -7.25 -3.44 0.49
N GLN A 94 -6.43 -3.21 1.52
CA GLN A 94 -6.16 -1.87 2.05
C GLN A 94 -5.51 -0.98 0.99
N LEU A 95 -4.51 -1.48 0.26
CA LEU A 95 -3.88 -0.75 -0.85
C LEU A 95 -4.87 -0.49 -1.99
N LYS A 96 -5.69 -1.48 -2.35
CA LYS A 96 -6.70 -1.34 -3.40
C LYS A 96 -7.73 -0.26 -3.04
N TYR A 97 -8.25 -0.29 -1.81
CA TYR A 97 -9.19 0.71 -1.33
C TYR A 97 -8.53 2.08 -1.24
N ALA A 98 -7.34 2.20 -0.63
CA ALA A 98 -6.61 3.46 -0.52
C ALA A 98 -6.39 4.17 -1.87
N LEU A 99 -6.05 3.41 -2.91
CA LEU A 99 -5.72 3.96 -4.22
C LEU A 99 -6.95 4.24 -5.10
N LEU A 100 -8.03 3.46 -4.95
CA LEU A 100 -9.25 3.60 -5.75
C LEU A 100 -10.33 4.48 -5.08
N SER A 101 -10.38 4.52 -3.74
CA SER A 101 -11.31 5.34 -2.93
C SER A 101 -10.91 6.82 -2.89
N SER A 102 -9.74 7.18 -3.44
CA SER A 102 -9.30 8.58 -3.61
C SER A 102 -10.12 9.26 -4.72
N SER A 103 -11.41 9.48 -4.40
CA SER A 103 -12.51 10.04 -5.19
C SER A 103 -12.72 11.54 -4.92
N ASP A 104 -11.90 12.15 -4.07
CA ASP A 104 -11.92 13.60 -3.88
C ASP A 104 -11.54 14.30 -5.20
N PHE A 105 -12.12 15.46 -5.46
CA PHE A 105 -11.99 16.17 -6.75
C PHE A 105 -10.51 16.47 -7.03
N ARG A 106 -9.91 15.73 -7.97
CA ARG A 106 -8.48 15.84 -8.31
C ARG A 106 -8.33 16.62 -9.61
N MET A 107 -7.44 17.62 -9.60
CA MET A 107 -7.07 18.40 -10.80
C MET A 107 -6.63 17.52 -11.98
N ASP A 108 -6.19 16.29 -11.70
CA ASP A 108 -5.85 15.23 -12.64
C ASP A 108 -7.05 14.81 -13.54
N MET A 109 -8.29 15.04 -13.10
CA MET A 109 -9.52 14.80 -13.87
C MET A 109 -9.75 15.84 -14.98
N LEU A 110 -9.06 16.99 -14.94
CA LEU A 110 -9.11 17.99 -16.01
C LEU A 110 -8.26 17.57 -17.23
N PHE A 111 -7.36 16.60 -17.07
CA PHE A 111 -6.60 16.06 -18.19
C PHE A 111 -7.42 14.95 -18.88
N PRO A 112 -7.53 14.93 -20.22
CA PRO A 112 -8.28 13.92 -20.96
C PRO A 112 -7.44 12.64 -21.07
N ILE A 113 -7.44 11.85 -20.00
CA ILE A 113 -6.70 10.59 -19.90
C ILE A 113 -7.73 9.48 -19.66
N ALA A 114 -7.66 8.40 -20.44
CA ALA A 114 -8.62 7.30 -20.35
C ALA A 114 -8.68 6.75 -18.92
N LYS A 115 -9.89 6.65 -18.34
CA LYS A 115 -10.11 6.22 -16.94
C LYS A 115 -9.47 4.85 -16.63
N ASP A 116 -9.36 3.97 -17.63
CA ASP A 116 -8.72 2.66 -17.53
C ASP A 116 -7.19 2.72 -17.30
N SER A 117 -6.54 3.80 -17.74
CA SER A 117 -5.09 3.96 -17.56
C SER A 117 -4.71 4.13 -16.09
N ARG A 118 -5.57 4.75 -15.28
CA ARG A 118 -5.38 4.91 -13.84
C ARG A 118 -5.55 3.59 -13.10
N VAL A 119 -6.57 2.80 -13.46
CA VAL A 119 -6.77 1.48 -12.85
C VAL A 119 -5.53 0.63 -13.08
N LYS A 120 -5.09 0.48 -14.33
CA LYS A 120 -3.88 -0.29 -14.69
C LYS A 120 -2.62 0.20 -13.96
N ALA A 121 -2.45 1.51 -13.81
CA ALA A 121 -1.35 2.09 -13.05
C ALA A 121 -1.41 1.74 -11.55
N VAL A 122 -2.59 1.78 -10.94
CA VAL A 122 -2.83 1.34 -9.55
C VAL A 122 -2.50 -0.14 -9.40
N GLN A 123 -2.94 -1.01 -10.32
CA GLN A 123 -2.66 -2.45 -10.26
C GLN A 123 -1.14 -2.71 -10.28
N LYS A 124 -0.44 -2.03 -11.19
CA LYS A 124 1.03 -2.16 -11.33
C LYS A 124 1.74 -1.75 -10.04
N LEU A 125 1.28 -0.68 -9.38
CA LEU A 125 1.87 -0.25 -8.12
C LEU A 125 1.61 -1.23 -6.98
N ILE A 126 0.39 -1.71 -6.83
CA ILE A 126 0.05 -2.71 -5.82
C ILE A 126 0.94 -3.95 -5.99
N ARG A 127 1.11 -4.43 -7.23
CA ARG A 127 2.00 -5.57 -7.52
C ARG A 127 3.45 -5.29 -7.10
N VAL A 128 3.98 -4.10 -7.38
CA VAL A 128 5.34 -3.72 -6.94
C VAL A 128 5.46 -3.74 -5.41
N PHE A 129 4.50 -3.16 -4.68
CA PHE A 129 4.54 -3.16 -3.21
C PHE A 129 4.48 -4.58 -2.63
N ILE A 130 3.65 -5.45 -3.21
CA ILE A 130 3.53 -6.83 -2.75
C ILE A 130 4.80 -7.64 -3.05
N VAL A 131 5.43 -7.41 -4.20
CA VAL A 131 6.75 -8.02 -4.51
C VAL A 131 7.80 -7.54 -3.51
N ILE A 132 7.83 -6.25 -3.18
CA ILE A 132 8.75 -5.71 -2.16
C ILE A 132 8.49 -6.38 -0.80
N GLN A 133 7.23 -6.51 -0.38
CA GLN A 133 6.86 -7.18 0.86
C GLN A 133 7.32 -8.65 0.86
N ALA A 134 7.10 -9.38 -0.24
CA ALA A 134 7.56 -10.75 -0.38
C ALA A 134 9.09 -10.88 -0.30
N VAL A 135 9.84 -9.96 -0.92
CA VAL A 135 11.31 -9.93 -0.83
C VAL A 135 11.78 -9.67 0.60
N ILE A 136 11.13 -8.74 1.33
CA ILE A 136 11.49 -8.45 2.72
C ILE A 136 11.26 -9.70 3.61
N VAL A 137 10.10 -10.34 3.47
CA VAL A 137 9.79 -11.57 4.23
C VAL A 137 10.74 -12.71 3.86
N LEU A 138 11.12 -12.83 2.59
CA LEU A 138 12.11 -13.80 2.14
C LEU A 138 13.46 -13.57 2.83
N LEU A 139 13.95 -12.32 2.85
CA LEU A 139 15.22 -11.98 3.50
C LEU A 139 15.19 -12.27 5.01
N CYS A 140 14.05 -12.10 5.66
CA CYS A 140 13.87 -12.40 7.08
C CYS A 140 13.83 -13.91 7.38
N SER A 141 13.34 -14.74 6.46
CA SER A 141 13.14 -16.18 6.68
C SER A 141 14.29 -17.07 6.17
N ILE A 142 15.40 -16.49 5.66
CA ILE A 142 16.57 -17.23 5.12
C ILE A 142 17.13 -18.30 6.09
N GLY A 143 16.88 -18.19 7.40
CA GLY A 143 17.30 -19.16 8.40
C GLY A 143 16.46 -20.44 8.50
N ASP A 144 15.27 -20.48 7.92
CA ASP A 144 14.35 -21.61 8.05
C ASP A 144 14.43 -22.60 6.88
N ALA A 145 14.19 -23.88 7.15
CA ALA A 145 14.11 -24.92 6.11
C ALA A 145 12.99 -24.66 5.08
N LEU A 146 11.96 -23.87 5.45
CA LEU A 146 10.82 -23.51 4.62
C LEU A 146 10.81 -22.01 4.23
N PHE A 147 11.98 -21.39 4.11
CA PHE A 147 12.13 -19.95 3.84
C PHE A 147 11.37 -19.44 2.60
N TYR A 148 11.14 -20.30 1.61
CA TYR A 148 10.45 -19.95 0.35
C TYR A 148 8.93 -20.01 0.45
N VAL A 149 8.36 -20.69 1.44
CA VAL A 149 6.90 -20.91 1.50
C VAL A 149 6.15 -19.61 1.85
N PRO A 150 6.52 -18.84 2.89
CA PRO A 150 5.82 -17.59 3.23
C PRO A 150 5.79 -16.55 2.09
N PRO A 151 6.90 -16.20 1.40
CA PRO A 151 6.87 -15.21 0.33
C PRO A 151 6.08 -15.69 -0.91
N LEU A 152 6.15 -16.98 -1.23
CA LEU A 152 5.36 -17.56 -2.33
C LEU A 152 3.86 -17.50 -2.00
N LEU A 153 3.49 -17.75 -0.75
CA LEU A 153 2.12 -17.62 -0.26
C LEU A 153 1.61 -16.18 -0.35
N ILE A 154 2.42 -15.18 0.01
CA ILE A 154 2.08 -13.75 -0.17
C ILE A 154 1.73 -13.46 -1.63
N LEU A 155 2.55 -13.91 -2.57
CA LEU A 155 2.33 -13.71 -4.01
C LEU A 155 1.07 -14.42 -4.50
N LEU A 156 0.82 -15.65 -4.03
CA LEU A 156 -0.36 -16.42 -4.43
C LEU A 156 -1.65 -15.76 -3.91
N ILE A 157 -1.70 -15.42 -2.62
CA ILE A 157 -2.89 -14.83 -2.00
C ILE A 157 -3.16 -13.44 -2.54
N SER A 158 -2.13 -12.63 -2.76
CA SER A 158 -2.31 -11.31 -3.34
C SER A 158 -2.88 -11.38 -4.74
N GLU A 159 -2.37 -12.26 -5.60
CA GLU A 159 -2.89 -12.44 -6.96
C GLU A 159 -4.33 -12.98 -6.93
N LEU A 160 -4.61 -13.96 -6.06
CA LEU A 160 -5.97 -14.50 -5.85
C LEU A 160 -6.95 -13.43 -5.37
N THR A 161 -6.55 -12.63 -4.38
CA THR A 161 -7.34 -11.50 -3.86
C THR A 161 -7.57 -10.46 -4.96
N PHE A 162 -6.58 -10.26 -5.83
CA PHE A 162 -6.69 -9.36 -6.96
C PHE A 162 -7.73 -9.81 -7.98
N TYR A 163 -7.77 -11.11 -8.29
CA TYR A 163 -8.77 -11.72 -9.18
C TYR A 163 -10.16 -11.75 -8.56
N LEU A 164 -10.28 -12.04 -7.25
CA LEU A 164 -11.56 -12.15 -6.56
C LEU A 164 -12.19 -10.80 -6.23
N THR A 165 -11.37 -9.78 -5.97
CA THR A 165 -11.90 -8.47 -5.59
C THR A 165 -12.32 -7.71 -6.84
N LYS A 166 -13.63 -7.54 -7.05
CA LYS A 166 -14.15 -6.65 -8.11
C LYS A 166 -13.62 -5.22 -7.92
N ASN A 167 -13.35 -4.50 -9.01
CA ASN A 167 -12.92 -3.11 -8.89
C ASN A 167 -14.08 -2.27 -8.33
N PRO A 168 -13.87 -1.47 -7.26
CA PRO A 168 -14.93 -0.65 -6.65
C PRO A 168 -15.57 0.39 -7.59
N ASN A 169 -15.01 0.60 -8.78
CA ASN A 169 -15.48 1.54 -9.78
C ASN A 169 -16.12 0.86 -11.02
N GLN A 170 -16.51 -0.42 -10.92
CA GLN A 170 -17.26 -1.17 -11.93
C GLN A 170 -18.58 -1.74 -11.41
#